data_AF-A0A4R4QJ84-F1
#
_entry.id   AF-A0A4R4QJ84-F1
#
_cell.length_a   1.000
_cell.length_b   1.000
_cell.length_c   1.000
_cell.angle_alpha   90.00
_cell.angle_beta   90.00
_cell.angle_gamma   90.00
#
_symmetry.space_group_name_H-M   'P 1'
#
loop_
_entity.id
_entity.type
_entity.pdbx_description
1 polymer ?
#
loop_
_entity_poly.entity_id
_entity_poly.type
_entity_poly.pdbx_seq_one_letter_code
_entity_poly.pdbx_strand_id
1 'polypeptide(L)' 'MSVELLRPGHAAVFLDDEPELDLAEGMPVVITAVRDQDNVDFRLTDGRTFTTTASSLATAPRAAIHPA' A
#
# COMPACT_ATOMS: atom_id res chain seq x y z
N MET A 1 0.82 8.85 18.70
CA MET A 1 0.23 8.67 17.35
C MET A 1 0.55 7.27 16.90
N SER A 2 -0.45 6.44 16.68
CA SER A 2 -0.24 5.07 16.20
C SER A 2 -0.02 5.13 14.69
N VAL A 3 1.23 4.98 14.25
CA VAL A 3 1.49 4.63 12.85
C VAL A 3 0.92 3.24 12.65
N GLU A 4 -0.14 3.11 11.84
CA GLU A 4 -0.63 1.79 11.46
C GLU A 4 0.50 1.11 10.68
N LEU A 5 1.13 0.09 11.28
CA LEU A 5 2.18 -0.66 10.58
C LEU A 5 1.58 -1.37 9.35
N LEU A 6 2.28 -1.26 8.22
CA LEU A 6 2.00 -2.03 7.00
C LEU A 6 1.98 -3.51 7.35
N ARG A 7 0.84 -4.16 7.12
CA ARG A 7 0.61 -5.57 7.44
C ARG A 7 -0.09 -6.26 6.28
N PRO A 8 0.22 -7.54 6.01
CA PRO A 8 -0.51 -8.32 5.02
C PRO A 8 -2.03 -8.26 5.27
N GLY A 9 -2.80 -7.98 4.22
CA GLY A 9 -4.24 -7.80 4.26
C GLY A 9 -4.71 -6.36 4.52
N HIS A 10 -3.82 -5.41 4.85
CA HIS A 10 -4.20 -4.01 4.96
C HIS A 10 -4.20 -3.30 3.60
N ALA A 11 -5.13 -2.36 3.45
CA ALA A 11 -5.10 -1.41 2.35
C ALA A 11 -4.06 -0.32 2.63
N ALA A 12 -3.33 0.04 1.59
CA ALA A 12 -2.39 1.15 1.57
C ALA A 12 -2.62 1.97 0.30
N VAL A 13 -1.98 3.13 0.25
CA VAL A 13 -1.90 3.96 -0.95
C VAL A 13 -0.44 4.21 -1.28
N PHE A 14 -0.15 4.27 -2.58
CA PHE A 14 1.16 4.70 -3.05
C PHE A 14 1.36 6.19 -2.75
N LEU A 15 2.55 6.55 -2.28
CA LEU A 15 2.92 7.93 -1.93
C LEU A 15 3.73 8.64 -3.01
N ASP A 16 4.17 7.90 -4.02
CA ASP A 16 5.00 8.39 -5.11
C ASP A 16 4.32 8.10 -6.47
N ASP A 17 4.65 8.87 -7.51
CA ASP A 17 4.30 8.51 -8.89
C ASP A 17 5.40 7.63 -9.49
N GLU A 18 5.05 6.43 -9.96
CA GLU A 18 5.96 5.55 -10.71
C GLU A 18 5.39 5.27 -12.12
N PRO A 19 5.57 6.20 -13.08
CA PRO A 19 5.02 6.06 -14.42
C PRO A 19 5.61 4.87 -15.20
N GLU A 20 6.82 4.42 -14.85
CA GLU A 20 7.46 3.24 -15.44
C GLU A 20 6.69 1.94 -15.11
N LEU A 21 5.97 1.93 -13.99
CA LEU A 21 5.16 0.81 -13.51
C LEU A 21 3.65 1.04 -13.70
N ASP A 22 3.28 2.16 -14.32
CA ASP A 22 1.88 2.63 -14.41
C ASP A 22 1.24 2.82 -13.02
N LEU A 23 2.03 3.24 -12.03
CA LEU A 23 1.58 3.55 -10.68
C LEU A 23 1.52 5.06 -10.48
N ALA A 24 0.45 5.54 -9.86
CA ALA A 24 0.25 6.94 -9.54
C ALA A 24 0.15 7.14 -8.04
N GLU A 25 0.54 8.34 -7.58
CA GLU A 25 0.34 8.74 -6.18
C GLU A 25 -1.16 8.61 -5.82
N GLY A 26 -1.43 8.07 -4.63
CA GLY A 26 -2.78 7.83 -4.13
C GLY A 26 -3.43 6.56 -4.67
N MET A 27 -2.75 5.79 -5.54
CA MET A 27 -3.30 4.53 -6.04
C MET A 27 -3.51 3.53 -4.88
N PRO A 28 -4.72 2.96 -4.74
CA PRO A 28 -5.01 2.01 -3.68
C PRO A 28 -4.39 0.65 -3.97
N VAL A 29 -3.71 0.09 -2.97
CA VAL A 29 -3.05 -1.20 -3.02
C VAL A 29 -3.39 -2.04 -1.80
N VAL A 30 -3.22 -3.35 -1.89
CA VAL A 30 -3.37 -4.27 -0.76
C VAL A 30 -2.04 -4.91 -0.45
N ILE A 31 -1.54 -4.74 0.77
CA ILE A 31 -0.31 -5.40 1.21
C ILE A 31 -0.55 -6.91 1.25
N THR A 32 0.31 -7.67 0.59
CA THR A 32 0.21 -9.14 0.51
C THR A 32 1.28 -9.84 1.33
N ALA A 33 2.48 -9.24 1.42
CA ALA A 33 3.56 -9.74 2.27
C ALA A 33 4.44 -8.57 2.73
N VAL A 34 5.07 -8.72 3.90
CA VAL A 34 6.16 -7.85 4.35
C VAL A 34 7.41 -8.70 4.26
N ARG A 35 8.34 -8.32 3.39
CA ARG A 35 9.55 -9.13 3.13
C ARG A 35 10.60 -8.87 4.19
N ASP A 36 10.83 -7.59 4.46
CA ASP A 36 11.77 -7.11 5.46
C ASP A 36 11.29 -5.74 6.00
N GLN A 37 12.15 -5.01 6.70
CA GLN A 37 11.79 -3.74 7.33
C GLN A 37 11.52 -2.63 6.31
N ASP A 38 12.10 -2.74 5.13
CA ASP A 38 12.06 -1.72 4.10
C ASP A 38 11.26 -2.17 2.87
N ASN A 39 11.10 -3.47 2.61
CA ASN A 39 10.41 -3.97 1.42
C ASN A 39 9.11 -4.70 1.73
N VAL A 40 8.06 -4.37 0.96
CA VAL A 40 6.75 -4.99 1.06
C VAL A 40 6.22 -5.34 -0.32
N ASP A 41 5.49 -6.46 -0.39
CA ASP A 41 4.76 -6.86 -1.58
C ASP A 41 3.33 -6.36 -1.47
N PHE A 42 2.83 -5.73 -2.53
CA PHE A 42 1.46 -5.27 -2.61
C PHE A 42 0.81 -5.74 -3.91
N ARG A 43 -0.50 -5.84 -3.89
CA ARG A 43 -1.32 -6.19 -5.05
C ARG A 43 -2.21 -5.03 -5.43
N LEU A 44 -2.24 -4.73 -6.71
CA LEU A 44 -3.13 -3.76 -7.32
C LEU A 44 -4.54 -4.33 -7.50
N THR A 45 -5.50 -3.45 -7.80
CA THR A 45 -6.88 -3.82 -8.12
C THR A 45 -7.00 -4.63 -9.41
N ASP A 46 -6.04 -4.49 -10.32
CA ASP A 46 -5.93 -5.29 -11.55
C ASP A 46 -5.40 -6.72 -11.32
N GLY A 47 -4.99 -7.05 -10.09
CA GLY A 47 -4.49 -8.36 -9.69
C GLY A 47 -2.97 -8.55 -9.84
N ARG A 48 -2.24 -7.58 -10.39
CA ARG A 48 -0.77 -7.60 -10.45
C ARG A 48 -0.18 -7.38 -9.06
N THR A 49 0.90 -8.09 -8.77
CA THR A 49 1.66 -7.94 -7.53
C THR A 49 3.02 -7.32 -7.83
N PHE A 50 3.42 -6.34 -7.02
CA PHE A 50 4.70 -5.65 -7.12
C PHE A 50 5.36 -5.60 -5.75
N THR A 51 6.65 -5.30 -5.74
CA THR A 51 7.44 -5.06 -4.53
C THR A 51 7.88 -3.61 -4.54
N THR A 52 7.68 -2.89 -3.45
CA THR A 52 8.17 -1.52 -3.25
C THR A 52 8.67 -1.33 -1.83
N THR A 53 9.19 -0.15 -1.55
CA THR A 53 9.60 0.21 -0.20
C THR A 53 8.40 0.53 0.70
N ALA A 54 8.47 0.14 1.96
CA ALA A 54 7.50 0.48 3.00
C ALA A 54 7.31 2.00 3.13
N SER A 55 8.36 2.78 2.85
CA SER A 55 8.33 4.24 2.90
C SER A 55 7.54 4.88 1.74
N SER A 56 7.43 4.20 0.59
CA SER A 56 6.61 4.63 -0.56
C SER A 56 5.13 4.33 -0.38
N LEU A 57 4.73 3.75 0.76
CA LEU A 57 3.36 3.37 1.04
C LEU A 57 2.88 4.00 2.35
N ALA A 58 1.70 4.61 2.30
CA ALA A 58 0.97 4.96 3.50
C ALA A 58 -0.16 3.96 3.71
N THR A 59 -0.30 3.44 4.92
CA THR A 59 -1.55 2.79 5.32
C THR A 59 -2.68 3.80 5.18
N ALA A 60 -3.65 3.48 4.33
CA ALA A 60 -4.88 4.26 4.28
C ALA A 60 -5.54 4.12 5.65
N PRO A 61 -5.94 5.23 6.31
CA PRO A 61 -6.63 5.13 7.58
C PRO A 61 -7.82 4.19 7.42
N ARG A 62 -7.95 3.21 8.33
CA ARG A 62 -9.12 2.31 8.35
C ARG A 62 -10.46 3.07 8.49
N ALA A 63 -10.40 4.36 8.80
CA ALA A 63 -11.50 5.32 8.83
C ALA A 63 -11.84 5.90 7.43
N ALA A 64 -12.25 5.04 6.49
CA ALA A 64 -13.14 5.43 5.39
C ALA A 64 -14.15 4.33 5.01
N ILE A 65 -14.21 3.25 5.80
CA ILE A 65 -15.29 2.25 5.79
C ILE A 65 -16.01 2.27 7.14
N HIS A 66 -16.63 3.40 7.43
CA HIS A 66 -17.77 3.46 8.35
C HIS A 66 -18.91 4.13 7.58
N PRO A 67 -19.93 3.39 7.11
CA PRO A 67 -21.21 3.98 6.78
C PRO A 67 -21.99 4.24 8.08
N ALA A 68 -22.68 5.38 8.08
CA ALA A 68 -23.69 5.86 9.04
C ALA A 68 -23.18 6.48 10.35
#